data_AF-A0A1G0CZ18-F1
#
_entry.id   AF-A0A1G0CZ18-F1
#
_cell.length_a   1.000
_cell.length_b   1.000
_cell.length_c   1.000
_cell.angle_alpha   90.00
_cell.angle_beta   90.00
_cell.angle_gamma   90.00
#
_symmetry.space_group_name_H-M   'P 1'
#
loop_
_entity.id
_entity.type
_entity.pdbx_description
1 polymer ?
#
loop_
_entity_poly.entity_id
_entity_poly.type
_entity_poly.pdbx_seq_one_letter_code
_entity_poly.pdbx_strand_id
1 'polypeptide(L)'
;MFDFASARSSFAQQLALRCNGKVSVAQLKQLFIPYRDGKCPVHIHYRNDDASCQLRLDQTWQVTLHDDLLRDLRGLLQAENVKVVY
;
A
#
# COMPACT_ATOMS: atom_id res chain seq x y z
N MET A 1 -26.39 11.98 -5.41
CA MET A 1 -25.03 12.53 -5.40
C MET A 1 -24.28 11.77 -4.32
N PHE A 2 -23.63 10.66 -4.69
CA PHE A 2 -23.04 9.71 -3.76
C PHE A 2 -21.60 10.10 -3.45
N ASP A 3 -21.41 10.91 -2.41
CA ASP A 3 -20.09 11.16 -1.85
C ASP A 3 -19.75 10.08 -0.80
N PHE A 4 -19.76 8.82 -1.23
CA PHE A 4 -19.37 7.67 -0.39
C PHE A 4 -17.91 7.26 -0.61
N ALA A 5 -17.26 7.79 -1.64
CA ALA A 5 -15.83 7.56 -1.91
C ALA A 5 -14.94 8.28 -0.89
N SER A 6 -15.30 9.52 -0.52
CA SER A 6 -14.50 10.37 0.38
C SER A 6 -14.51 9.92 1.84
N ALA A 7 -15.54 9.19 2.28
CA ALA A 7 -15.66 8.72 3.67
C ALA A 7 -14.82 7.47 3.98
N ARG A 8 -14.42 6.69 2.96
CA ARG A 8 -13.67 5.44 3.17
C ARG A 8 -12.18 5.67 3.38
N SER A 9 -11.63 6.73 2.78
CA SER A 9 -10.21 7.07 2.86
C SER A 9 -9.78 7.50 4.27
N SER A 10 -10.72 7.95 5.11
CA SER A 10 -10.41 8.46 6.45
C SER A 10 -10.29 7.38 7.54
N PHE A 11 -10.63 6.12 7.25
CA PHE A 11 -10.59 5.02 8.22
C PHE A 11 -9.49 4.00 7.97
N ALA A 12 -8.72 4.12 6.89
CA ALA A 12 -7.64 3.18 6.64
C ALA A 12 -6.50 3.39 7.66
N GLN A 13 -6.51 2.61 8.74
CA GLN A 13 -5.47 2.64 9.78
C GLN A 13 -4.12 2.17 9.24
N GLN A 14 -4.09 1.27 8.26
CA GLN A 14 -2.82 0.78 7.69
C GLN A 14 -3.02 0.12 6.32
N LEU A 15 -2.10 0.34 5.39
CA LEU A 15 -2.02 -0.40 4.13
C LEU A 15 -1.06 -1.58 4.29
N ALA A 16 -1.57 -2.81 4.20
CA ALA A 16 -0.77 -4.03 4.22
C ALA A 16 -0.62 -4.59 2.80
N LEU A 17 0.62 -4.64 2.30
CA LEU A 17 0.96 -5.18 1.00
C LEU A 17 1.69 -6.50 1.17
N ARG A 18 1.33 -7.50 0.38
CA ARG A 18 2.01 -8.80 0.32
C ARG A 18 2.80 -8.89 -0.97
N CYS A 19 4.10 -9.11 -0.89
CA CYS A 19 4.96 -9.27 -2.06
C CYS A 19 5.41 -10.73 -2.13
N ASN A 20 4.98 -11.47 -3.15
CA ASN A 20 5.36 -12.87 -3.37
C ASN A 20 6.64 -12.98 -4.22
N GLY A 21 7.62 -12.10 -4.00
CA GLY A 21 8.92 -12.11 -4.69
C GLY A 21 8.98 -11.50 -6.10
N LYS A 22 7.84 -11.28 -6.77
CA LYS A 22 7.80 -10.68 -8.12
C LYS A 22 7.97 -9.16 -8.15
N VAL A 23 7.66 -8.48 -7.05
CA VAL A 23 7.68 -7.01 -6.97
C VAL A 23 8.68 -6.58 -5.90
N SER A 24 9.63 -5.74 -6.28
CA SER A 24 10.63 -5.20 -5.35
C SER A 24 10.07 -4.02 -4.56
N VAL A 25 10.44 -3.96 -3.28
CA VAL A 25 10.06 -2.83 -2.39
C VAL A 25 10.55 -1.49 -2.93
N ALA A 26 11.66 -1.47 -3.67
CA ALA A 26 12.17 -0.26 -4.32
C ALA A 26 11.18 0.32 -5.34
N GLN A 27 10.52 -0.51 -6.16
CA GLN A 27 9.52 -0.02 -7.12
C GLN A 27 8.28 0.52 -6.41
N LEU A 28 7.81 -0.14 -5.35
CA LEU A 28 6.70 0.35 -4.54
C LEU A 28 7.04 1.70 -3.90
N LYS A 29 8.27 1.84 -3.36
CA LYS A 29 8.77 3.13 -2.87
C LYS A 29 8.75 4.20 -3.96
N GLN A 30 9.16 3.89 -5.19
CA GLN A 30 9.09 4.84 -6.30
C GLN A 30 7.65 5.23 -6.65
N LEU A 31 6.72 4.29 -6.53
CA LEU A 31 5.32 4.55 -6.77
C LEU A 31 4.68 5.42 -5.69
N PHE A 32 5.12 5.29 -4.44
CA PHE A 32 4.64 6.12 -3.33
C PHE A 32 5.15 7.55 -3.35
N ILE A 33 6.21 7.86 -4.11
CA ILE A 33 6.82 9.21 -4.18
C ILE A 33 5.79 10.33 -4.40
N PRO A 34 4.91 10.26 -5.42
CA PRO A 34 3.88 11.28 -5.64
C PRO A 34 2.75 11.26 -4.61
N TYR A 35 2.63 10.23 -3.77
CA TYR A 35 1.52 10.07 -2.83
C TYR A 35 1.93 10.20 -1.35
N ARG A 36 3.18 10.58 -1.04
CA ARG A 36 3.75 10.66 0.34
C ARG A 36 3.14 11.73 1.26
N ASP A 37 2.08 12.41 0.84
CA ASP A 37 1.41 13.47 1.62
C ASP A 37 0.17 12.94 2.36
N GLY A 38 0.27 11.74 2.92
CA GLY A 38 -0.87 11.08 3.54
C GLY A 38 -0.72 10.79 5.02
N LYS A 39 -1.75 10.15 5.56
CA LYS A 39 -1.83 9.73 6.97
C LYS A 39 -1.85 8.20 7.14
N CYS A 40 -1.79 7.44 6.05
CA CYS A 40 -1.88 5.99 6.10
C CYS A 40 -0.48 5.36 6.14
N PRO A 41 -0.10 4.67 7.22
CA PRO A 41 1.16 3.93 7.26
C PRO A 41 1.10 2.72 6.31
N VAL A 42 2.23 2.44 5.65
CA VAL A 42 2.36 1.33 4.71
C VAL A 42 3.26 0.24 5.29
N HIS A 43 2.73 -0.98 5.34
CA HIS A 43 3.44 -2.18 5.76
C HIS A 43 3.57 -3.13 4.58
N ILE A 44 4.80 -3.52 4.28
CA ILE A 44 5.09 -4.44 3.19
C ILE A 44 5.57 -5.76 3.79
N HIS A 45 4.77 -6.80 3.61
CA HIS A 45 5.07 -8.17 3.94
C HIS A 45 5.64 -8.84 2.69
N TYR A 46 6.96 -8.90 2.62
CA TYR A 46 7.66 -9.66 1.61
C TYR A 46 7.74 -11.12 2.05
N ARG A 47 7.30 -12.05 1.21
CA ARG A 47 7.45 -13.48 1.44
C ARG A 47 8.01 -14.14 0.19
N ASN A 48 9.18 -14.74 0.35
CA ASN A 48 9.82 -15.62 -0.60
C ASN A 48 9.78 -17.07 -0.10
N ASP A 49 10.19 -17.98 -0.97
CA ASP A 49 10.34 -19.41 -0.69
C ASP A 49 11.27 -19.66 0.51
N ASP A 50 12.31 -18.84 0.63
CA ASP A 50 13.36 -18.96 1.65
C ASP A 50 13.08 -18.15 2.93
N ALA A 51 12.38 -17.01 2.84
CA ALA A 51 12.22 -16.09 3.98
C ALA A 51 11.01 -15.18 3.86
N SER A 52 10.48 -14.75 5.02
CA SER A 52 9.51 -13.65 5.10
C SER A 52 10.10 -12.46 5.82
N CYS A 53 10.00 -11.27 5.21
CA CYS A 53 10.47 -10.01 5.77
C CYS A 53 9.31 -9.03 5.85
N GLN A 54 9.17 -8.36 6.98
CA GLN A 54 8.22 -7.25 7.13
C GLN A 54 9.01 -5.95 7.08
N LEU A 55 8.75 -5.13 6.07
CA LEU A 55 9.24 -3.77 5.98
C LEU A 55 8.12 -2.83 6.41
N ARG A 56 8.32 -2.16 7.54
CA ARG A 56 7.51 -0.99 7.90
C ARG A 56 8.16 0.23 7.27
N LEU A 57 7.37 1.01 6.57
CA LEU A 57 7.85 2.31 6.14
C LEU A 57 7.67 3.32 7.28
N ASP A 58 8.65 4.18 7.45
CA ASP A 58 8.61 5.26 8.43
C ASP A 58 7.45 6.23 8.19
N GLN A 59 7.19 7.08 9.18
CA GLN A 59 6.13 8.08 9.14
C GLN A 59 6.24 9.04 7.93
N THR A 60 7.43 9.22 7.35
CA THR A 60 7.69 10.02 6.14
C THR A 60 7.19 9.38 4.84
N TRP A 61 6.77 8.13 4.92
CA TRP A 61 6.25 7.34 3.80
C TRP A 61 4.76 7.04 3.96
N GLN A 62 4.07 7.78 4.82
CA GLN A 62 2.62 7.71 4.90
C GLN A 62 2.04 8.20 3.56
N VAL A 63 1.11 7.42 3.01
CA VAL A 63 0.51 7.72 1.71
C VAL A 63 -0.95 8.04 1.83
N THR A 64 -1.46 8.85 0.90
CA THR A 64 -2.89 9.08 0.79
C THR A 64 -3.50 7.93 0.02
N LEU A 65 -4.49 7.28 0.61
CA LEU A 65 -5.20 6.16 0.00
C LEU A 65 -6.09 6.69 -1.13
N HIS A 66 -5.50 6.87 -2.31
CA HIS A 66 -6.21 7.23 -3.54
C HIS A 66 -6.64 5.97 -4.29
N ASP A 67 -7.80 5.99 -4.94
CA ASP A 67 -8.25 4.89 -5.79
C ASP A 67 -7.24 4.55 -6.90
N ASP A 68 -6.60 5.55 -7.50
CA ASP A 68 -5.52 5.36 -8.48
C ASP A 68 -4.32 4.63 -7.91
N LEU A 69 -3.89 4.99 -6.69
CA LEU A 69 -2.80 4.29 -5.99
C LEU A 69 -3.16 2.83 -5.75
N LEU A 70 -4.37 2.56 -5.24
CA LEU A 70 -4.86 1.20 -5.04
C LEU A 70 -4.92 0.43 -6.36
N ARG A 71 -5.35 1.07 -7.45
CA ARG A 71 -5.43 0.46 -8.77
C ARG A 71 -4.07 0.07 -9.32
N ASP A 72 -3.08 0.95 -9.17
CA ASP A 72 -1.70 0.69 -9.60
C ASP A 72 -1.05 -0.41 -8.78
N LEU A 73 -1.20 -0.37 -7.45
CA LEU A 73 -0.76 -1.43 -6.54
C LEU A 73 -1.40 -2.77 -6.87
N ARG A 74 -2.69 -2.79 -7.19
CA ARG A 74 -3.41 -4.00 -7.60
C ARG A 74 -2.93 -4.51 -8.97
N GLY A 75 -2.53 -3.62 -9.87
CA GLY A 75 -1.92 -4.00 -11.15
C GLY A 75 -0.54 -4.63 -10.97
N LEU A 76 0.28 -4.06 -10.09
CA LEU A 76 1.63 -4.54 -9.80
C LEU A 76 1.67 -5.81 -8.96
N LEU A 77 0.93 -5.83 -7.85
CA LEU A 77 0.98 -6.88 -6.82
C LEU A 77 -0.16 -7.89 -6.96
N GLN A 78 -1.19 -7.64 -7.77
CA GLN A 78 -2.49 -8.33 -7.75
C GLN A 78 -3.36 -7.92 -6.56
N ALA A 79 -4.68 -7.90 -6.77
CA ALA A 79 -5.62 -7.40 -5.76
C ALA A 79 -5.69 -8.23 -4.48
N GLU A 80 -5.38 -9.52 -4.55
CA GLU A 80 -5.27 -10.42 -3.39
C GLU A 80 -4.14 -10.03 -2.43
N ASN A 81 -3.12 -9.34 -2.95
CA ASN A 81 -1.93 -8.95 -2.22
C ASN A 81 -2.00 -7.53 -1.66
N VAL A 82 -3.08 -6.78 -1.96
CA VAL A 82 -3.31 -5.43 -1.45
C VAL A 82 -4.44 -5.48 -0.42
N LYS A 83 -4.10 -5.31 0.87
CA LYS A 83 -5.05 -5.35 1.97
C LYS A 83 -5.06 -4.01 2.72
N VAL A 84 -6.20 -3.36 2.72
CA VAL A 84 -6.43 -2.16 3.54
C VAL A 84 -6.96 -2.60 4.89
N VAL A 85 -6.30 -2.17 5.97
CA VAL A 85 -6.73 -2.37 7.35
C VAL A 85 -7.49 -1.12 7.79
N TYR A 86 -8.73 -1.30 8.25
CA TYR A 86 -9.60 -0.24 8.76
C TYR A 86 -9.60 -0.21 10.28
#